data_AF-A0AAV0TN02-F1
#
_entry.id   AF-A0AAV0TN02-F1
#
_cell.length_a   1.000
_cell.length_b   1.000
_cell.length_c   1.000
_cell.angle_alpha   90.00
_cell.angle_beta   90.00
_cell.angle_gamma   90.00
#
_symmetry.space_group_name_H-M   'P 1'
#
loop_
_entity.id
_entity.type
_entity.pdbx_description
1 polymer ?
#
loop_
_entity_poly.entity_id
_entity_poly.type
_entity_poly.pdbx_seq_one_letter_code
_entity_poly.pdbx_strand_id
1 'polypeptide(L)'
;MSINVELHDAVVPYLVSPYENFFFLIHHVTLTVESGNGYPGQGGCFYGGEGCCYVSQYRLVFVSDRAVENIAYQSFSLPLYGIRDWCFDVSFFGVKRWKGHVNCVPGGGLVGVGKFTMKFLSFGFEEFRNHVLPLLENSRALHRQFCELTGPSVLLVPGRQEGDSTRLAYCSVDDPMTLFIVDKVPASANH
;
A
#
# COMPACT_ATOMS: atom_id res chain seq x y z
N MET A 1 -1.61 1.63 -5.67
CA MET A 1 -1.23 2.29 -4.40
C MET A 1 -2.49 2.80 -3.75
N SER A 2 -2.65 2.60 -2.43
CA SER A 2 -3.89 2.98 -1.72
C SER A 2 -3.57 3.33 -0.27
N ILE A 3 -4.23 4.37 0.25
CA ILE A 3 -4.17 4.79 1.64
C ILE A 3 -5.39 4.18 2.37
N ASN A 4 -5.21 3.72 3.61
CA ASN A 4 -6.27 3.08 4.41
C ASN A 4 -6.87 1.85 3.72
N VAL A 5 -5.98 0.91 3.38
CA VAL A 5 -6.33 -0.43 2.91
C VAL A 5 -7.21 -1.13 3.95
N GLU A 6 -8.23 -1.83 3.48
CA GLU A 6 -9.06 -2.71 4.32
C GLU A 6 -8.21 -3.77 5.02
N LEU A 7 -8.48 -3.97 6.30
CA LEU A 7 -7.79 -4.93 7.17
C LEU A 7 -8.82 -5.86 7.81
N HIS A 8 -8.57 -7.17 7.79
CA HIS A 8 -9.23 -8.15 8.64
C HIS A 8 -8.88 -7.88 10.11
N ASP A 9 -9.91 -7.78 10.95
CA ASP A 9 -9.82 -7.49 12.38
C ASP A 9 -8.93 -6.29 12.71
N ALA A 10 -8.88 -5.28 11.81
CA ALA A 10 -8.04 -4.10 11.89
C ALA A 10 -6.51 -4.35 11.90
N VAL A 11 -6.06 -5.56 11.57
CA VAL A 11 -4.64 -5.96 11.67
C VAL A 11 -4.09 -6.51 10.35
N VAL A 12 -4.82 -7.42 9.68
CA VAL A 12 -4.28 -8.17 8.53
C VAL A 12 -4.82 -7.61 7.22
N PRO A 13 -3.98 -7.18 6.26
CA PRO A 13 -4.48 -6.62 5.01
C PRO A 13 -5.30 -7.62 4.19
N TYR A 14 -6.39 -7.14 3.59
CA TYR A 14 -7.16 -7.89 2.60
C TYR A 14 -6.32 -8.20 1.36
N LEU A 15 -6.56 -9.36 0.73
CA LEU A 15 -5.93 -9.72 -0.54
C LEU A 15 -6.62 -9.01 -1.71
N VAL A 16 -5.84 -8.55 -2.71
CA VAL A 16 -6.35 -7.95 -3.96
C VAL A 16 -6.76 -8.99 -4.98
N SER A 17 -6.33 -10.23 -4.79
CA SER A 17 -6.49 -11.33 -5.74
C SER A 17 -6.43 -12.65 -4.99
N PRO A 18 -7.16 -13.69 -5.44
CA PRO A 18 -7.02 -15.04 -4.89
C PRO A 18 -5.60 -15.62 -5.06
N TYR A 19 -4.79 -15.04 -5.95
CA TYR A 19 -3.40 -15.43 -6.19
C TYR A 19 -2.42 -14.61 -5.35
N GLU A 20 -2.86 -13.55 -4.67
CA GLU A 20 -2.02 -12.80 -3.74
C GLU A 20 -1.82 -13.63 -2.46
N ASN A 21 -0.57 -13.69 -2.00
CA ASN A 21 -0.25 -14.25 -0.68
C ASN A 21 0.79 -13.38 0.01
N PHE A 22 0.54 -13.00 1.27
CA PHE A 22 1.54 -12.37 2.12
C PHE A 22 2.46 -13.44 2.70
N PHE A 23 3.69 -13.51 2.19
CA PHE A 23 4.65 -14.54 2.55
C PHE A 23 5.77 -14.05 3.47
N PHE A 24 5.89 -12.74 3.68
CA PHE A 24 6.85 -12.15 4.60
C PHE A 24 6.23 -10.99 5.37
N LEU A 25 6.60 -10.87 6.65
CA LEU A 25 6.14 -9.83 7.56
C LEU A 25 7.34 -9.27 8.29
N ILE A 26 7.52 -7.95 8.22
CA ILE A 26 8.54 -7.24 9.00
C ILE A 26 7.85 -6.39 10.06
N HIS A 27 8.29 -6.53 11.31
CA HIS A 27 7.75 -5.78 12.45
C HIS A 27 8.63 -4.58 12.80
N HIS A 28 8.05 -3.64 13.53
CA HIS A 28 8.76 -2.50 14.12
C HIS A 28 9.51 -1.69 13.05
N VAL A 29 8.73 -1.20 12.09
CA VAL A 29 9.17 -0.29 11.02
C VAL A 29 8.36 1.00 11.08
N THR A 30 8.89 2.06 10.47
CA THR A 30 8.12 3.30 10.20
C THR A 30 8.10 3.54 8.71
N LEU A 31 6.97 4.02 8.18
CA LEU A 31 6.83 4.37 6.77
C LEU A 31 6.35 5.81 6.62
N THR A 32 7.12 6.62 5.90
CA THR A 32 6.68 7.94 5.46
C THR A 32 6.56 7.98 3.95
N VAL A 33 5.55 8.65 3.43
CA VAL A 33 5.36 8.90 2.00
C VAL A 33 4.94 10.35 1.79
N GLU A 34 5.71 11.09 1.03
CA GLU A 34 5.47 12.51 0.76
C GLU A 34 5.23 12.70 -0.73
N SER A 35 4.14 13.35 -1.11
CA SER A 35 3.77 13.61 -2.50
C SER A 35 3.34 15.06 -2.71
N GLY A 36 3.76 15.65 -3.82
CA GLY A 36 3.48 17.04 -4.20
C GLY A 36 4.73 17.92 -4.27
N ASN A 37 4.53 19.19 -4.62
CA ASN A 37 5.62 20.14 -4.91
C ASN A 37 6.03 21.02 -3.71
N GLY A 38 5.68 20.62 -2.48
CA GLY A 38 6.05 21.35 -1.26
C GLY A 38 5.26 22.63 -0.97
N TYR A 39 4.25 22.97 -1.79
CA TYR A 39 3.34 24.08 -1.50
C TYR A 39 2.25 23.65 -0.49
N PRO A 40 2.00 24.43 0.58
CA PRO A 40 0.92 24.15 1.53
C PRO A 40 -0.42 23.97 0.82
N GLY A 41 -1.12 22.86 1.07
CA GLY A 41 -2.40 22.53 0.44
C GLY A 41 -2.31 21.85 -0.94
N GLN A 42 -1.10 21.63 -1.49
CA GLN A 42 -0.87 21.01 -2.80
C GLN A 42 -0.12 19.67 -2.71
N GLY A 43 -0.07 19.05 -1.53
CA GLY A 43 0.63 17.78 -1.32
C GLY A 43 -0.07 16.87 -0.33
N GLY A 44 -0.01 15.56 -0.59
CA GLY A 44 -0.45 14.52 0.33
C GLY A 44 0.77 13.94 1.05
N CYS A 45 0.81 14.06 2.36
CA CYS A 45 1.82 13.38 3.18
C CYS A 45 1.18 12.29 4.01
N PHE A 46 1.63 11.06 3.80
CA PHE A 46 1.39 9.94 4.69
C PHE A 46 2.54 9.84 5.69
N TYR A 47 2.23 9.98 6.97
CA TYR A 47 3.15 9.70 8.06
C TYR A 47 2.62 8.50 8.83
N GLY A 48 3.07 7.31 8.46
CA GLY A 48 2.85 6.10 9.25
C GLY A 48 3.72 6.19 10.51
N GLY A 49 3.10 5.94 11.66
CA GLY A 49 3.82 5.75 12.91
C GLY A 49 4.67 4.48 12.90
N GLU A 50 4.87 3.89 14.07
CA GLU A 50 5.44 2.54 14.15
C GLU A 50 4.38 1.50 13.74
N GLY A 51 4.84 0.43 13.12
CA GLY A 51 3.98 -0.58 12.54
C GLY A 51 4.73 -1.79 12.03
N CYS A 52 3.99 -2.59 11.26
CA CYS A 52 4.51 -3.72 10.51
C CYS A 52 4.26 -3.55 9.00
N CYS A 53 5.02 -4.27 8.19
CA CYS A 53 4.87 -4.28 6.75
C CYS A 53 4.74 -5.71 6.23
N TYR A 54 3.63 -5.98 5.56
CA TYR A 54 3.31 -7.23 4.90
C TYR A 54 3.83 -7.20 3.47
N VAL A 55 4.45 -8.28 3.02
CA VAL A 55 5.03 -8.43 1.69
C VAL A 55 4.32 -9.53 0.92
N SER A 56 3.72 -9.18 -0.21
CA SER A 56 3.17 -10.12 -1.18
C SER A 56 3.94 -10.10 -2.48
N GLN A 57 3.51 -10.90 -3.47
CA GLN A 57 4.17 -10.90 -4.79
C GLN A 57 3.88 -9.61 -5.58
N TYR A 58 2.87 -8.83 -5.19
CA TYR A 58 2.40 -7.66 -5.95
C TYR A 58 2.68 -6.34 -5.25
N ARG A 59 2.63 -6.32 -3.92
CA ARG A 59 2.65 -5.09 -3.13
C ARG A 59 3.20 -5.29 -1.73
N LEU A 60 3.56 -4.18 -1.14
CA LEU A 60 3.81 -4.04 0.29
C LEU A 60 2.63 -3.35 0.93
N VAL A 61 2.23 -3.78 2.11
CA VAL A 61 1.19 -3.10 2.90
C VAL A 61 1.75 -2.81 4.27
N PHE A 62 1.94 -1.53 4.56
CA PHE A 62 2.23 -1.05 5.90
C PHE A 62 0.93 -0.94 6.71
N VAL A 63 0.98 -1.39 7.96
CA VAL A 63 -0.09 -1.29 8.95
C VAL A 63 0.50 -0.74 10.22
N SER A 64 -0.05 0.35 10.75
CA SER A 64 0.43 0.94 12.00
C SER A 64 -0.01 0.11 13.20
N ASP A 65 0.89 -0.06 14.18
CA ASP A 65 0.64 -0.85 15.41
C ASP A 65 -0.40 -0.19 16.33
N ARG A 66 -0.61 1.12 16.15
CA ARG A 66 -1.57 1.88 16.96
C ARG A 66 -2.61 2.51 16.05
N ALA A 67 -3.87 2.19 16.32
CA ALA A 67 -4.96 3.12 16.09
C ALA A 67 -4.79 4.32 17.05
N VAL A 68 -3.71 5.10 16.89
CA VAL A 68 -3.63 6.39 17.59
C VAL A 68 -4.77 7.20 17.00
N GLU A 69 -5.69 7.63 17.87
CA GLU A 69 -6.97 8.30 17.57
C GLU A 69 -6.86 9.59 16.74
N ASN A 70 -5.68 9.93 16.20
CA ASN A 70 -5.40 11.13 15.44
C ASN A 70 -4.49 10.94 14.22
N ILE A 71 -4.15 9.70 13.82
CA ILE A 71 -3.44 9.48 12.56
C ILE A 71 -4.50 9.19 11.49
N ALA A 72 -4.70 10.12 10.56
CA ALA A 72 -5.64 9.99 9.43
C ALA A 72 -5.37 8.75 8.54
N TYR A 73 -4.22 8.09 8.73
CA TYR A 73 -3.72 7.03 7.89
C TYR A 73 -3.20 5.83 8.70
N GLN A 74 -4.00 4.77 8.77
CA GLN A 74 -3.70 3.56 9.54
C GLN A 74 -2.94 2.50 8.75
N SER A 75 -3.11 2.49 7.43
CA SER A 75 -2.44 1.55 6.54
C SER A 75 -2.11 2.19 5.19
N PHE A 76 -1.11 1.63 4.50
CA PHE A 76 -0.64 2.13 3.22
C PHE A 76 -0.15 1.00 2.33
N SER A 77 -0.69 0.91 1.11
CA SER A 77 -0.28 -0.07 0.11
C SER A 77 0.63 0.54 -0.95
N LEU A 78 1.84 0.00 -1.05
CA LEU A 78 2.86 0.27 -2.05
C LEU A 78 2.89 -0.86 -3.10
N PRO A 79 2.35 -0.66 -4.32
CA PRO A 79 2.49 -1.64 -5.39
C PRO A 79 3.94 -1.68 -5.87
N LEU A 80 4.50 -2.89 -5.98
CA LEU A 80 5.93 -3.05 -6.31
C LEU A 80 6.24 -2.54 -7.72
N TYR A 81 5.33 -2.73 -8.68
CA TYR A 81 5.49 -2.28 -10.06
C TYR A 81 5.60 -0.74 -10.18
N GLY A 82 4.98 -0.02 -9.22
CA GLY A 82 4.96 1.43 -9.17
C GLY A 82 6.21 2.04 -8.53
N ILE A 83 7.09 1.22 -7.94
CA ILE A 83 8.30 1.68 -7.25
C ILE A 83 9.46 1.87 -8.24
N ARG A 84 10.17 2.98 -8.11
CA ARG A 84 11.35 3.34 -8.90
C ARG A 84 12.39 4.07 -8.05
N ASP A 85 13.61 4.17 -8.59
CA ASP A 85 14.74 4.90 -8.00
C ASP A 85 14.95 4.55 -6.52
N TRP A 86 14.77 3.27 -6.19
CA TRP A 86 14.84 2.77 -4.84
C TRP A 86 16.29 2.49 -4.43
N CYS A 87 16.58 2.59 -3.15
CA CYS A 87 17.85 2.16 -2.58
C CYS A 87 17.68 1.70 -1.13
N PHE A 88 18.51 0.73 -0.77
CA PHE A 88 18.73 0.30 0.60
C PHE A 88 19.99 0.97 1.12
N ASP A 89 19.90 1.70 2.24
CA ASP A 89 21.04 2.38 2.83
C ASP A 89 21.06 2.25 4.35
N VAL A 90 22.27 2.38 4.90
CA VAL A 90 22.50 2.48 6.34
C VAL A 90 23.11 3.84 6.59
N SER A 91 22.42 4.66 7.39
CA SER A 91 22.94 5.98 7.76
C SER A 91 24.18 5.87 8.63
N PHE A 92 24.94 6.96 8.77
CA PHE A 92 26.12 7.01 9.64
C PHE A 92 25.83 6.59 11.10
N PHE A 93 24.62 6.84 11.60
CA PHE A 93 24.17 6.43 12.93
C PHE A 93 23.62 4.98 12.98
N GLY A 94 23.87 4.16 11.95
CA GLY A 94 23.43 2.77 11.90
C GLY A 94 21.95 2.55 11.56
N VAL A 95 21.16 3.62 11.37
CA VAL A 95 19.75 3.47 10.98
C VAL A 95 19.65 2.91 9.58
N LYS A 96 19.05 1.73 9.46
CA LYS A 96 18.80 1.01 8.20
C LYS A 96 17.51 1.51 7.56
N ARG A 97 17.55 1.78 6.26
CA ARG A 97 16.47 2.42 5.52
C ARG A 97 16.30 1.83 4.14
N TRP A 98 15.06 1.85 3.68
CA TRP A 98 14.71 1.61 2.29
C TRP A 98 13.87 2.80 1.80
N LYS A 99 14.33 3.46 0.76
CA LYS A 99 13.69 4.67 0.23
C LYS A 99 13.59 4.58 -1.28
N GLY A 100 12.69 5.36 -1.86
CA GLY A 100 12.51 5.44 -3.30
C GLY A 100 11.33 6.31 -3.67
N HIS A 101 10.90 6.21 -4.92
CA HIS A 101 9.71 6.88 -5.42
C HIS A 101 8.65 5.86 -5.80
N VAL A 102 7.38 6.21 -5.61
CA VAL A 102 6.23 5.46 -6.04
C VAL A 102 5.37 6.33 -6.96
N ASN A 103 5.00 5.79 -8.12
CA ASN A 103 4.08 6.47 -9.02
C ASN A 103 2.68 6.54 -8.40
N CYS A 104 2.00 7.67 -8.57
CA CYS A 104 0.59 7.77 -8.24
C CYS A 104 -0.22 6.83 -9.14
N VAL A 105 -1.25 6.23 -8.56
CA VAL A 105 -2.28 5.52 -9.32
C VAL A 105 -3.59 6.29 -9.18
N PRO A 106 -4.49 6.24 -10.18
CA PRO A 106 -5.83 6.83 -10.06
C PRO A 106 -6.50 6.36 -8.78
N GLY A 107 -7.10 7.25 -7.97
CA GLY A 107 -7.79 6.88 -6.72
C GLY A 107 -6.89 6.48 -5.53
N GLY A 108 -5.56 6.51 -5.67
CA GLY A 108 -4.64 6.05 -4.63
C GLY A 108 -4.33 7.03 -3.50
N GLY A 109 -4.79 8.28 -3.60
CA GLY A 109 -4.66 9.30 -2.54
C GLY A 109 -3.38 10.16 -2.56
N LEU A 110 -2.43 9.91 -3.47
CA LEU A 110 -1.31 10.84 -3.71
C LEU A 110 -1.61 11.78 -4.88
N VAL A 111 -1.21 13.04 -4.75
CA VAL A 111 -1.41 14.11 -5.76
C VAL A 111 -0.42 13.99 -6.94
N GLY A 112 0.68 13.25 -6.73
CA GLY A 112 1.68 12.95 -7.76
C GLY A 112 2.64 11.86 -7.30
N VAL A 113 3.84 11.83 -7.87
CA VAL A 113 4.90 10.90 -7.49
C VAL A 113 5.20 11.05 -6.00
N GLY A 114 5.08 9.97 -5.25
CA GLY A 114 5.39 9.93 -3.82
C GLY A 114 6.84 9.53 -3.59
N LYS A 115 7.54 10.23 -2.70
CA LYS A 115 8.81 9.77 -2.13
C LYS A 115 8.52 8.99 -0.85
N PHE A 116 8.86 7.71 -0.82
CA PHE A 116 8.71 6.90 0.39
C PHE A 116 10.03 6.70 1.12
N THR A 117 9.97 6.54 2.43
CA THR A 117 11.09 6.13 3.27
C THR A 117 10.58 5.19 4.36
N MET A 118 11.08 3.97 4.35
CA MET A 118 10.88 2.97 5.39
C MET A 118 12.13 2.88 6.27
N LYS A 119 11.97 3.04 7.58
CA LYS A 119 13.07 2.84 8.54
C LYS A 119 12.82 1.56 9.33
N PHE A 120 13.87 0.78 9.49
CA PHE A 120 13.85 -0.47 10.25
C PHE A 120 14.30 -0.17 11.67
N LEU A 121 13.40 -0.31 12.64
CA LEU A 121 13.68 -0.08 14.06
C LEU A 121 14.08 -1.36 14.79
N SER A 122 14.03 -2.50 14.10
CA SER A 122 14.39 -3.82 14.61
C SER A 122 15.26 -4.61 13.61
N PHE A 123 15.48 -5.89 13.92
CA PHE A 123 16.10 -6.87 13.03
C PHE A 123 15.20 -7.19 11.81
N GLY A 124 15.73 -7.89 10.81
CA GLY A 124 14.98 -8.30 9.61
C GLY A 124 15.25 -7.48 8.34
N PHE A 125 16.15 -6.50 8.39
CA PHE A 125 16.48 -5.66 7.23
C PHE A 125 17.06 -6.43 6.04
N GLU A 126 17.99 -7.36 6.29
CA GLU A 126 18.64 -8.11 5.20
C GLU A 126 17.68 -9.14 4.63
N GLU A 127 16.89 -9.80 5.47
CA GLU A 127 15.83 -10.73 5.10
C GLU A 127 14.78 -10.02 4.24
N PHE A 128 14.30 -8.85 4.70
CA PHE A 128 13.39 -8.00 3.93
C PHE A 128 13.99 -7.66 2.56
N ARG A 129 15.25 -7.20 2.53
CA ARG A 129 15.94 -6.85 1.29
C ARG A 129 16.01 -8.04 0.34
N ASN A 130 16.37 -9.22 0.83
CA ASN A 130 16.50 -10.43 0.03
C ASN A 130 15.16 -10.90 -0.55
N HIS A 131 14.06 -10.72 0.20
CA HIS A 131 12.72 -11.04 -0.29
C HIS A 131 12.21 -10.01 -1.31
N VAL A 132 12.43 -8.72 -1.07
CA VAL A 132 11.82 -7.64 -1.86
C VAL A 132 12.57 -7.37 -3.16
N LEU A 133 13.90 -7.52 -3.18
CA LEU A 133 14.72 -7.16 -4.34
C LEU A 133 14.34 -7.93 -5.62
N PRO A 134 14.20 -9.27 -5.61
CA PRO A 134 13.72 -10.00 -6.78
C PRO A 134 12.32 -9.57 -7.24
N LEU A 135 11.44 -9.20 -6.30
CA LEU A 135 10.09 -8.75 -6.65
C LEU A 135 10.14 -7.39 -7.33
N LEU A 136 10.95 -6.44 -6.84
CA LEU A 136 11.10 -5.12 -7.46
C LEU A 136 11.62 -5.24 -8.89
N GLU A 137 12.59 -6.11 -9.13
CA GLU A 137 13.17 -6.35 -10.46
C GLU A 137 12.14 -6.91 -11.45
N ASN A 138 11.28 -7.84 -11.01
CA ASN A 138 10.34 -8.55 -11.87
C ASN A 138 8.92 -7.95 -11.89
N SER A 139 8.59 -7.05 -10.96
CA SER A 139 7.24 -6.52 -10.73
C SER A 139 6.60 -5.88 -11.96
N ARG A 140 7.37 -5.14 -12.77
CA ARG A 140 6.86 -4.50 -13.99
C ARG A 140 6.54 -5.50 -15.10
N ALA A 141 7.32 -6.58 -15.22
CA ALA A 141 7.03 -7.64 -16.18
C ALA A 141 5.75 -8.39 -15.78
N LEU A 142 5.62 -8.70 -14.47
CA LEU A 142 4.42 -9.29 -13.91
C LEU A 142 3.19 -8.40 -14.11
N HIS A 143 3.29 -7.10 -13.83
CA HIS A 143 2.20 -6.14 -14.05
C HIS A 143 1.74 -6.10 -15.51
N ARG A 144 2.67 -6.13 -16.48
CA ARG A 144 2.32 -6.21 -17.91
C ARG A 144 1.56 -7.49 -18.26
N GLN A 145 2.01 -8.64 -17.74
CA GLN A 145 1.30 -9.91 -17.94
C GLN A 145 -0.14 -9.83 -17.44
N PHE A 146 -0.37 -9.20 -16.29
CA PHE A 146 -1.72 -8.98 -15.77
C PHE A 146 -2.56 -8.04 -16.64
N CYS A 147 -1.96 -6.99 -17.19
CA CYS A 147 -2.66 -6.06 -18.11
C CYS A 147 -3.04 -6.74 -19.45
N GLU A 148 -2.30 -7.77 -19.85
CA GLU A 148 -2.55 -8.54 -21.07
C GLU A 148 -3.63 -9.63 -20.89
N LEU A 149 -4.05 -9.92 -19.64
CA LEU A 149 -5.12 -10.88 -19.37
C LEU A 149 -6.46 -10.33 -19.89
N THR A 150 -7.07 -11.06 -20.82
CA THR A 150 -8.36 -10.70 -21.46
C THR A 150 -9.59 -11.02 -20.62
N GLY A 151 -9.42 -11.64 -19.44
CA GLY A 151 -10.50 -11.98 -18.52
C GLY A 151 -10.26 -11.38 -17.12
N PRO A 152 -11.30 -10.91 -16.42
CA PRO A 152 -11.14 -10.39 -15.06
C PRO A 152 -10.68 -11.53 -14.15
N SER A 153 -9.51 -11.38 -13.54
CA SER A 153 -9.03 -12.31 -12.50
C SER A 153 -9.70 -12.05 -11.13
N VAL A 154 -10.76 -11.23 -11.10
CA VAL A 154 -11.32 -10.64 -9.89
C VAL A 154 -12.40 -11.55 -9.30
N LEU A 155 -12.08 -12.17 -8.16
CA LEU A 155 -13.11 -12.52 -7.18
C LEU A 155 -13.39 -11.27 -6.34
N LEU A 156 -14.66 -10.86 -6.30
CA LEU A 156 -15.16 -9.92 -5.31
C LEU A 156 -14.86 -10.48 -3.93
N VAL A 157 -13.99 -9.83 -3.15
CA VAL A 157 -13.79 -10.20 -1.75
C VAL A 157 -14.91 -9.55 -0.94
N PRO A 158 -15.78 -10.32 -0.26
CA PRO A 158 -16.80 -9.74 0.60
C PRO A 158 -16.12 -9.06 1.80
N GLY A 159 -16.20 -7.73 1.88
CA GLY A 159 -15.89 -7.01 3.10
C GLY A 159 -16.92 -7.36 4.18
N ARG A 160 -16.47 -7.75 5.38
CA ARG A 160 -17.36 -8.00 6.53
C ARG A 160 -17.63 -6.67 7.24
N GLN A 161 -18.88 -6.44 7.62
CA GLN A 161 -19.39 -5.13 8.04
C GLN A 161 -19.86 -5.12 9.50
N GLU A 162 -19.47 -4.07 10.23
CA GLU A 162 -20.28 -3.45 11.30
C GLU A 162 -20.80 -2.10 10.76
N GLY A 163 -22.12 -1.93 10.65
CA GLY A 163 -22.78 -0.65 10.31
C GLY A 163 -23.21 -0.45 8.84
N ASP A 164 -24.43 0.05 8.64
CA ASP A 164 -25.36 0.05 7.48
C ASP A 164 -24.88 0.64 6.11
N SER A 165 -23.60 0.88 5.87
CA SER A 165 -23.08 1.39 4.58
C SER A 165 -22.22 0.36 3.84
N THR A 166 -22.73 -0.23 2.75
CA THR A 166 -21.99 -1.20 1.94
C THR A 166 -20.76 -0.53 1.31
N ARG A 167 -19.56 -0.87 1.79
CA ARG A 167 -18.31 -0.51 1.12
C ARG A 167 -17.98 -1.58 0.09
N LEU A 168 -17.76 -1.15 -1.16
CA LEU A 168 -17.38 -2.05 -2.24
C LEU A 168 -15.91 -1.82 -2.56
N ALA A 169 -15.12 -2.89 -2.41
CA ALA A 169 -13.74 -2.93 -2.86
C ALA A 169 -13.73 -3.25 -4.37
N TYR A 170 -13.18 -2.35 -5.17
CA TYR A 170 -13.03 -2.49 -6.62
C TYR A 170 -11.56 -2.62 -6.98
N CYS A 171 -11.19 -3.55 -7.85
CA CYS A 171 -9.94 -3.43 -8.59
C CYS A 171 -10.14 -2.45 -9.75
N SER A 172 -9.20 -1.55 -10.02
CA SER A 172 -9.29 -0.71 -11.22
C SER A 172 -9.19 -1.59 -12.47
N VAL A 173 -10.01 -1.27 -13.47
CA VAL A 173 -9.91 -1.87 -14.81
C VAL A 173 -8.58 -1.50 -15.47
N ASP A 174 -8.06 -0.31 -15.17
CA ASP A 174 -6.79 0.20 -15.69
C ASP A 174 -5.57 -0.25 -14.85
N ASP A 175 -5.80 -0.75 -13.63
CA ASP A 175 -4.76 -1.29 -12.76
C ASP A 175 -5.29 -2.44 -11.89
N PRO A 176 -5.20 -3.69 -12.38
CA PRO A 176 -5.76 -4.86 -11.70
C PRO A 176 -5.05 -5.20 -10.38
N MET A 177 -3.91 -4.56 -10.09
CA MET A 177 -3.14 -4.74 -8.86
C MET A 177 -3.43 -3.67 -7.79
N THR A 178 -4.35 -2.73 -8.03
CA THR A 178 -4.78 -1.76 -7.01
C THR A 178 -6.25 -1.98 -6.62
N LEU A 179 -6.48 -2.15 -5.31
CA LEU A 179 -7.80 -2.06 -4.69
C LEU A 179 -8.16 -0.62 -4.35
N PHE A 180 -9.40 -0.27 -4.66
CA PHE A 180 -10.09 0.95 -4.29
C PHE A 180 -11.26 0.61 -3.38
N ILE A 181 -11.49 1.42 -2.37
CA ILE A 181 -12.71 1.36 -1.57
C ILE A 181 -13.55 2.55 -2.02
N VAL A 182 -14.76 2.28 -2.51
CA VAL A 182 -15.74 3.34 -2.79
C VAL A 182 -16.76 3.31 -1.67
N ASP A 183 -16.87 4.40 -0.93
CA ASP A 183 -18.01 4.61 -0.05
C ASP A 183 -19.24 4.78 -0.94
N LYS A 184 -20.23 3.90 -0.78
CA LYS A 184 -21.52 4.09 -1.43
C LYS A 184 -22.10 5.40 -0.89
N VAL A 185 -22.22 6.41 -1.75
CA VAL A 185 -22.99 7.61 -1.43
C VAL A 185 -24.37 7.14 -0.98
N PRO A 186 -24.85 7.52 0.22
CA PRO A 186 -26.21 7.18 0.62
C PRO A 186 -27.11 7.70 -0.49
N ALA A 187 -27.96 6.82 -1.05
CA ALA A 187 -28.90 7.20 -2.09
C ALA A 187 -29.62 8.44 -1.59
N SER A 188 -29.35 9.58 -2.23
CA SER A 188 -30.02 10.83 -1.93
C SER A 188 -31.51 10.55 -1.95
N ALA A 189 -32.18 10.89 -0.85
CA ALA A 189 -33.61 10.82 -0.72
C ALA A 189 -34.23 11.67 -1.85
N ASN A 190 -34.59 11.01 -2.94
CA ASN A 190 -35.58 11.52 -3.88
C ASN A 190 -36.94 11.36 -3.20
N HIS A 191 -37.38 12.43 -2.53
CA HIS A 191 -38.79 12.71 -2.29
C HIS A 191 -39.02 14.22 -2.20
#